data_AF-A0A7C9VQJ6-F1
#
_entry.id   AF-A0A7C9VQJ6-F1
#
_cell.length_a   1.000
_cell.length_b   1.000
_cell.length_c   1.000
_cell.angle_alpha   90.00
_cell.angle_beta   90.00
_cell.angle_gamma   90.00
#
_symmetry.space_group_name_H-M   'P 1'
#
loop_
_entity.id
_entity.type
_entity.pdbx_description
1 polymer ?
#
loop_
_entity_poly.entity_id
_entity_poly.type
_entity_poly.pdbx_seq_one_letter_code
_entity_poly.pdbx_strand_id
1 'polypeptide(L)'
;MNAPVYNFAYLDEQTKRMIRRAILKAIAIPGYQVPFASREMPMPYGWGTGGVQVTAAILGREDTLKVIDQGSDDTTNAISIRKFFEKTANVKTTTVTSDATVIQTRHRIPETALNDNQVLVYQVPIPE
;
A
#
# COMPACT_ATOMS: atom_id res chain seq x y z
N MET A 1 15.72 -16.46 -18.91
CA MET A 1 16.21 -15.28 -18.16
C MET A 1 15.69 -15.41 -16.74
N ASN A 2 16.56 -15.44 -15.72
CA ASN A 2 16.10 -15.43 -14.33
C ASN A 2 15.40 -14.09 -14.08
N ALA A 3 14.16 -14.14 -13.58
CA ALA A 3 13.47 -12.93 -13.17
C ALA A 3 14.31 -12.20 -12.10
N PRO A 4 14.45 -10.86 -12.16
CA PRO A 4 15.16 -10.12 -11.12
C PRO A 4 14.55 -10.44 -9.75
N VAL A 5 15.40 -10.84 -8.81
CA VAL A 5 15.00 -11.14 -7.44
C VAL A 5 14.90 -9.82 -6.69
N TYR A 6 13.68 -9.33 -6.54
CA TYR A 6 13.41 -8.18 -5.67
C TYR A 6 13.35 -8.62 -4.21
N ASN A 7 13.65 -7.71 -3.28
CA ASN A 7 13.23 -7.92 -1.89
C ASN A 7 11.70 -8.05 -1.84
N PHE A 8 11.18 -8.77 -0.84
CA PHE A 8 9.74 -8.91 -0.64
C PHE A 8 9.08 -7.52 -0.64
N ALA A 9 8.04 -7.32 -1.45
CA ALA A 9 7.36 -6.04 -1.62
C ALA A 9 8.30 -4.90 -2.11
N TYR A 10 9.31 -5.24 -2.92
CA TYR A 10 10.23 -4.35 -3.63
C TYR A 10 11.26 -3.59 -2.77
N LEU A 11 10.80 -2.91 -1.70
CA LEU A 11 11.66 -2.07 -0.88
C LEU A 11 12.71 -2.88 -0.10
N ASP A 12 13.90 -2.31 0.07
CA ASP A 12 14.88 -2.82 1.00
C ASP A 12 14.46 -2.66 2.47
N GLU A 13 15.07 -3.44 3.36
CA GLU A 13 14.71 -3.44 4.78
C GLU A 13 15.07 -2.15 5.51
N GLN A 14 16.05 -1.36 5.02
CA GLN A 14 16.38 -0.07 5.62
C GLN A 14 15.25 0.93 5.38
N THR A 15 14.74 0.98 4.15
CA THR A 15 13.65 1.84 3.71
C THR A 15 12.37 1.46 4.44
N LYS A 16 12.03 0.16 4.50
CA LYS A 16 10.88 -0.31 5.30
C LYS A 16 11.02 0.06 6.77
N ARG A 17 12.20 -0.14 7.37
CA ARG A 17 12.45 0.21 8.78
C ARG A 17 12.26 1.70 9.04
N MET A 18 12.64 2.56 8.09
CA MET A 18 12.43 4.01 8.18
C MET A 18 10.95 4.37 8.09
N ILE A 19 10.23 3.84 7.10
CA ILE A 19 8.77 4.06 6.93
C ILE A 19 8.01 3.58 8.17
N ARG A 20 8.33 2.39 8.69
CA ARG A 20 7.71 1.83 9.91
C ARG A 20 7.88 2.76 11.12
N ARG A 21 9.05 3.39 11.30
CA ARG A 21 9.24 4.40 12.36
C ARG A 21 8.36 5.64 12.14
N ALA A 22 8.22 6.10 10.90
CA ALA A 22 7.35 7.22 10.57
C ALA A 22 5.87 6.89 10.84
N ILE A 23 5.42 5.69 10.48
CA ILE A 23 4.07 5.19 10.77
C ILE A 23 3.81 5.18 12.29
N LEU A 24 4.73 4.63 13.09
CA LEU A 24 4.58 4.62 14.55
C LEU A 24 4.50 6.03 15.15
N LYS A 25 5.24 6.99 14.59
CA LYS A 25 5.14 8.41 14.99
C LYS A 25 3.79 9.02 14.58
N ALA A 26 3.29 8.72 13.39
CA ALA A 26 1.99 9.21 12.90
C ALA A 26 0.82 8.67 13.74
N ILE A 27 0.89 7.40 14.16
CA ILE A 27 -0.09 6.81 15.09
C ILE A 27 -0.05 7.52 16.45
N ALA A 28 1.14 7.82 16.97
CA ALA A 28 1.30 8.49 18.25
C ALA A 28 0.91 9.98 18.23
N ILE A 29 0.79 10.60 17.05
CA ILE A 29 0.45 12.01 16.86
C ILE A 29 -0.64 12.12 15.78
N PRO A 30 -1.89 11.74 16.07
CA PRO A 30 -2.94 11.67 15.07
C PRO A 30 -3.15 13.00 14.33
N GLY A 31 -3.14 12.96 13.00
CA GLY A 31 -3.32 14.13 12.13
C GLY A 31 -2.04 14.92 11.83
N TYR A 32 -0.93 14.67 12.54
CA TYR A 32 0.35 15.28 12.20
C TYR A 32 1.00 14.60 10.98
N GLN A 33 1.39 15.40 10.01
CA GLN A 33 2.05 14.95 8.79
C GLN A 33 3.52 14.64 9.08
N VAL A 34 3.84 13.36 9.35
CA VAL A 34 5.21 12.92 9.61
C VAL A 34 5.99 12.86 8.30
N PRO A 35 7.07 13.64 8.14
CA PRO A 35 7.93 13.55 6.96
C PRO A 35 8.65 12.19 6.91
N PHE A 36 8.74 11.59 5.74
CA PHE A 36 9.59 10.42 5.51
C PHE A 36 10.28 10.50 4.14
N ALA A 37 11.46 9.91 4.04
CA ALA A 37 12.25 9.95 2.81
C ALA A 37 11.72 8.94 1.78
N SER A 38 10.90 9.43 0.85
CA SER A 38 10.41 8.63 -0.28
C SER A 38 11.55 8.07 -1.13
N ARG A 39 11.32 6.92 -1.73
CA ARG A 39 12.18 6.34 -2.77
C ARG A 39 11.50 6.42 -4.13
N GLU A 40 12.31 6.32 -5.17
CA GLU A 40 11.78 6.10 -6.52
C GLU A 40 11.09 4.74 -6.56
N MET A 41 9.91 4.73 -7.16
CA MET A 41 9.09 3.55 -7.37
C MET A 41 8.97 3.32 -8.88
N PRO A 42 8.72 2.09 -9.34
CA PRO A 42 8.52 1.79 -10.76
C PRO A 42 7.12 2.23 -11.24
N MET A 43 6.70 3.43 -10.82
CA MET A 43 5.44 4.11 -11.11
C MET A 43 5.71 5.63 -11.08
N PRO A 44 5.14 6.44 -11.99
CA PRO A 44 5.39 7.88 -11.97
C PRO A 44 4.91 8.55 -10.67
N TYR A 45 5.57 9.64 -10.26
CA TYR A 45 5.05 10.48 -9.17
C TYR A 45 3.62 10.95 -9.48
N GLY A 46 2.77 11.04 -8.45
CA GLY A 46 1.34 11.33 -8.59
C GLY A 46 0.44 10.10 -8.79
N TRP A 47 1.02 8.92 -9.05
CA TRP A 47 0.28 7.65 -9.18
C TRP A 47 0.21 6.85 -7.87
N GLY A 48 0.21 7.55 -6.73
CA GLY A 48 0.04 6.91 -5.43
C GLY A 48 1.29 6.28 -4.82
N THR A 49 2.50 6.71 -5.23
CA THR A 49 3.78 6.14 -4.77
C THR A 49 3.95 6.16 -3.24
N GLY A 50 3.39 7.16 -2.54
CA GLY A 50 3.38 7.19 -1.08
C GLY A 50 2.57 6.03 -0.47
N GLY A 51 1.36 5.80 -0.97
CA GLY A 51 0.52 4.68 -0.56
C GLY A 51 1.17 3.33 -0.84
N VAL A 52 1.79 3.17 -2.02
CA VAL A 52 2.52 1.93 -2.37
C VAL A 52 3.70 1.69 -1.42
N GLN A 53 4.45 2.71 -1.04
CA GLN A 53 5.56 2.56 -0.09
C GLN A 53 5.09 2.19 1.32
N VAL A 54 3.98 2.77 1.78
CA VAL A 54 3.36 2.41 3.05
C VAL A 54 2.89 0.95 3.02
N THR A 55 2.14 0.55 1.99
CA THR A 55 1.69 -0.83 1.79
C THR A 55 2.87 -1.81 1.77
N ALA A 56 3.93 -1.51 1.02
CA ALA A 56 5.14 -2.33 0.96
C ALA A 56 5.86 -2.48 2.32
N ALA A 57 5.75 -1.47 3.19
CA ALA A 57 6.37 -1.50 4.51
C ALA A 57 5.55 -2.28 5.54
N ILE A 58 4.22 -2.37 5.38
CA ILE A 58 3.34 -3.04 6.35
C ILE A 58 2.93 -4.46 5.94
N LEU A 59 2.94 -4.80 4.65
CA LEU A 59 2.56 -6.13 4.16
C LEU A 59 3.42 -7.24 4.80
N GLY A 60 2.74 -8.31 5.19
CA GLY A 60 3.26 -9.63 5.51
C GLY A 60 2.93 -10.65 4.41
N ARG A 61 3.52 -11.85 4.50
CA ARG A 61 3.36 -12.91 3.48
C ARG A 61 1.96 -13.54 3.47
N GLU A 62 1.28 -13.51 4.61
CA GLU A 62 -0.06 -14.10 4.78
C GLU A 62 -1.19 -13.09 4.54
N ASP A 63 -0.85 -11.85 4.21
CA ASP A 63 -1.85 -10.83 3.95
C ASP A 63 -2.63 -11.10 2.65
N THR A 64 -3.89 -10.67 2.67
CA THR A 64 -4.75 -10.59 1.49
C THR A 64 -4.92 -9.12 1.14
N LEU A 65 -4.36 -8.72 0.00
CA LEU A 65 -4.37 -7.33 -0.47
C LEU A 65 -5.58 -7.05 -1.36
N LYS A 66 -6.35 -6.02 -1.03
CA LYS A 66 -7.32 -5.38 -1.93
C LYS A 66 -6.76 -4.03 -2.38
N VAL A 67 -6.94 -3.69 -3.66
CA VAL A 67 -6.52 -2.40 -4.20
C VAL A 67 -7.65 -1.80 -5.00
N ILE A 68 -8.06 -0.58 -4.65
CA ILE A 68 -9.13 0.15 -5.32
C ILE A 68 -8.69 1.58 -5.70
N ASP A 69 -9.20 2.07 -6.82
CA ASP A 69 -9.13 3.48 -7.22
C ASP A 69 -10.53 3.91 -7.67
N GLN A 70 -11.00 5.07 -7.21
CA GLN A 70 -12.39 5.51 -7.38
C GLN A 70 -13.43 4.49 -6.88
N GLY A 71 -13.05 3.61 -5.95
CA GLY A 71 -13.90 2.53 -5.43
C GLY A 71 -13.96 1.28 -6.31
N SER A 72 -13.18 1.22 -7.40
CA SER A 72 -13.13 0.06 -8.30
C SER A 72 -11.77 -0.62 -8.29
N ASP A 73 -11.79 -1.95 -8.25
CA ASP A 73 -10.62 -2.83 -8.36
C ASP A 73 -10.06 -2.92 -9.79
N ASP A 74 -10.83 -2.49 -10.79
CA ASP A 74 -10.57 -2.70 -12.23
C ASP A 74 -10.08 -1.46 -12.96
N THR A 75 -9.83 -0.37 -12.23
CA THR A 75 -9.15 0.79 -12.81
C THR A 75 -7.70 0.45 -13.19
N THR A 76 -7.16 1.16 -14.18
CA THR A 76 -5.78 0.96 -14.63
C THR A 76 -4.77 1.08 -13.49
N ASN A 77 -4.96 2.04 -12.60
CA ASN A 77 -4.06 2.24 -11.46
C ASN A 77 -4.19 1.12 -10.42
N ALA A 78 -5.42 0.71 -10.05
CA ALA A 78 -5.64 -0.37 -9.11
C ALA A 78 -5.06 -1.70 -9.62
N ILE A 79 -5.30 -2.03 -10.90
CA ILE A 79 -4.73 -3.20 -11.57
C ILE A 79 -3.19 -3.14 -11.56
N SER A 80 -2.60 -1.99 -11.89
CA SER A 80 -1.15 -1.81 -11.93
C SER A 80 -0.50 -2.06 -10.56
N ILE A 81 -1.03 -1.43 -9.50
CA ILE A 81 -0.54 -1.60 -8.13
C ILE A 81 -0.72 -3.03 -7.62
N ARG A 82 -1.88 -3.64 -7.88
CA ARG A 82 -2.14 -5.03 -7.49
C ARG A 82 -1.16 -6.00 -8.17
N LYS A 83 -0.98 -5.89 -9.48
CA LYS A 83 0.00 -6.70 -10.24
C LYS A 83 1.44 -6.47 -9.78
N PHE A 84 1.77 -5.24 -9.37
CA PHE A 84 3.07 -4.93 -8.78
C PHE A 84 3.32 -5.73 -7.50
N PHE A 85 2.35 -5.79 -6.58
CA PHE A 85 2.48 -6.58 -5.34
C PHE A 85 2.38 -8.09 -5.56
N GLU A 86 1.54 -8.55 -6.50
CA GLU A 86 1.54 -9.97 -6.92
C GLU A 86 2.94 -10.39 -7.39
N LYS A 87 3.59 -9.55 -8.20
CA LYS A 87 4.94 -9.82 -8.73
C LYS A 87 6.06 -9.72 -7.68
N THR A 88 5.98 -8.75 -6.77
CA THR A 88 7.10 -8.43 -5.86
C THR A 88 6.96 -9.03 -4.46
N ALA A 89 5.74 -9.41 -4.06
CA ALA A 89 5.45 -9.96 -2.76
C ALA A 89 4.78 -11.34 -2.81
N ASN A 90 4.14 -11.70 -3.93
CA ASN A 90 3.38 -12.95 -4.08
C ASN A 90 2.35 -13.16 -2.96
N VAL A 91 1.70 -12.07 -2.56
CA VAL A 91 0.61 -12.05 -1.57
C VAL A 91 -0.72 -12.43 -2.22
N LYS A 92 -1.67 -12.90 -1.44
CA LYS A 92 -3.03 -13.14 -1.92
C LYS A 92 -3.68 -11.80 -2.28
N THR A 93 -4.55 -11.79 -3.29
CA THR A 93 -5.33 -10.61 -3.65
C THR A 93 -6.81 -10.92 -3.65
N THR A 94 -7.65 -9.92 -3.38
CA THR A 94 -9.11 -10.06 -3.39
C THR A 94 -9.79 -8.80 -3.88
N THR A 95 -10.99 -8.96 -4.42
CA THR A 95 -11.92 -7.86 -4.72
C THR A 95 -13.02 -7.73 -3.65
N VAL A 96 -13.07 -8.64 -2.68
CA VAL A 96 -14.06 -8.64 -1.61
C VAL A 96 -13.52 -7.91 -0.39
N THR A 97 -14.19 -6.83 0.04
CA THR A 97 -13.71 -5.98 1.15
C THR A 97 -13.53 -6.75 2.45
N SER A 98 -14.44 -7.66 2.81
CA SER A 98 -14.38 -8.41 4.07
C SER A 98 -13.18 -9.37 4.16
N ASP A 99 -12.64 -9.78 3.01
CA ASP A 99 -11.61 -10.82 2.93
C ASP A 99 -10.19 -10.22 2.92
N ALA A 100 -10.09 -8.90 2.78
CA ALA A 100 -8.82 -8.18 2.76
C ALA A 100 -8.30 -7.94 4.17
N THR A 101 -6.99 -8.09 4.38
CA THR A 101 -6.29 -7.64 5.60
C THR A 101 -5.65 -6.27 5.40
N VAL A 102 -5.24 -5.96 4.17
CA VAL A 102 -4.76 -4.64 3.77
C VAL A 102 -5.56 -4.16 2.56
N ILE A 103 -6.05 -2.93 2.63
CA ILE A 103 -6.77 -2.27 1.55
C ILE A 103 -6.00 -1.02 1.16
N GLN A 104 -5.45 -0.96 -0.04
CA GLN A 104 -4.89 0.27 -0.58
C GLN A 104 -5.94 0.98 -1.44
N THR A 105 -6.24 2.23 -1.13
CA THR A 105 -7.32 2.98 -1.78
C THR A 105 -6.87 4.33 -2.30
N ARG A 106 -7.49 4.76 -3.39
CA ARG A 106 -7.48 6.14 -3.87
C ARG A 106 -8.91 6.67 -3.94
N HIS A 107 -9.15 7.77 -3.22
CA HIS A 107 -10.38 8.58 -3.17
C HIS A 107 -11.64 7.97 -2.52
N ARG A 108 -11.66 6.69 -2.13
CA ARG A 108 -12.86 6.06 -1.55
C ARG A 108 -12.59 5.24 -0.31
N ILE A 109 -13.60 5.19 0.55
CA ILE A 109 -13.74 4.19 1.60
C ILE A 109 -14.74 3.15 1.06
N PRO A 110 -14.50 1.84 1.24
CA PRO A 110 -15.51 0.84 0.93
C PRO A 110 -16.82 1.08 1.69
N GLU A 111 -17.97 0.80 1.06
CA GLU A 111 -19.28 0.86 1.75
C GLU A 111 -19.45 -0.30 2.73
N THR A 112 -18.85 -1.45 2.45
CA THR A 112 -18.77 -2.56 3.40
C THR A 112 -17.99 -2.09 4.64
N ALA A 113 -18.59 -2.25 5.82
CA ALA A 113 -17.98 -1.89 7.08
C ALA A 113 -16.63 -2.60 7.27
N LEU A 114 -15.63 -1.84 7.74
CA LEU A 114 -14.31 -2.37 8.06
C LEU A 114 -14.32 -3.06 9.42
N ASN A 115 -13.38 -3.96 9.64
CA ASN A 115 -13.18 -4.64 10.93
C ASN A 115 -11.77 -4.40 11.51
N ASP A 116 -11.60 -4.75 12.77
CA ASP A 116 -10.41 -4.47 13.58
C ASP A 116 -9.11 -5.09 13.04
N ASN A 117 -9.21 -6.09 12.14
CA ASN A 117 -8.05 -6.76 11.55
C ASN A 117 -7.65 -6.16 10.19
N GLN A 118 -8.24 -5.04 9.77
CA GLN A 118 -7.99 -4.43 8.47
C GLN A 118 -7.19 -3.15 8.59
N VAL A 119 -6.23 -2.96 7.68
CA VAL A 119 -5.51 -1.69 7.51
C VAL A 119 -5.90 -1.04 6.20
N LEU A 120 -6.43 0.18 6.26
CA LEU A 120 -6.75 0.99 5.09
C LEU A 120 -5.64 2.01 4.83
N VAL A 121 -5.01 1.93 3.65
CA VAL A 121 -3.91 2.80 3.21
C VAL A 121 -4.41 3.75 2.12
N TYR A 122 -4.46 5.06 2.42
CA TYR A 122 -4.88 6.08 1.46
C TYR A 122 -3.73 6.60 0.60
N GLN A 123 -4.00 6.77 -0.69
CA GLN A 123 -3.15 7.55 -1.59
C GLN A 123 -3.54 9.04 -1.48
N VAL A 124 -2.60 9.86 -1.03
CA VAL A 124 -2.81 11.30 -0.78
C VAL A 124 -1.94 12.12 -1.74
N PRO A 125 -2.50 12.99 -2.59
CA PRO A 125 -1.73 13.81 -3.53
C PRO A 125 -1.11 15.04 -2.88
N ILE A 126 -1.85 15.72 -2.00
CA ILE A 126 -1.44 16.91 -1.25
C ILE A 126 -1.77 16.62 0.22
N PRO A 127 -0.78 16.51 1.10
CA PRO A 127 -1.00 16.18 2.50
C PRO A 127 -1.37 17.39 3.38
N GLU A 128 -1.16 18.62 2.92
CA GLU A 128 -1.49 19.87 3.63
C GLU A 128 -2.98 20.25 3.61
#